data_AF-A0A066ZDQ0-F1
#
_entry.id   AF-A0A066ZDQ0-F1
#
_cell.length_a   1.000
_cell.length_b   1.000
_cell.length_c   1.000
_cell.angle_alpha   90.00
_cell.angle_beta   90.00
_cell.angle_gamma   90.00
#
_symmetry.space_group_name_H-M   'P 1'
#
loop_
_entity.id
_entity.type
_entity.pdbx_description
1 polymer ?
#
loop_
_entity_poly.entity_id
_entity_poly.type
_entity_poly.pdbx_seq_one_letter_code
_entity_poly.pdbx_strand_id
1 'polypeptide(L)'
;MWLDPDQVENLDYTVHVLFDDFCDASNPLPWLGQCLRSEEEVELMARLGTAYNAVQDSVGAAARDEVYLAAPGWSAVVTAAARLAQVLVSNDHLALSKLHDAGYRWPLGTEPVASRTEDQHVDS
;
A
#
# COMPACT_ATOMS: atom_id res chain seq x y z
N MET A 1 -10.95 -21.29 3.01
CA MET A 1 -9.53 -21.25 2.57
C MET A 1 -8.77 -20.66 3.76
N TRP A 2 -7.98 -21.47 4.46
CA TRP A 2 -7.15 -21.01 5.57
C TRP A 2 -5.74 -20.84 4.99
N LEU A 3 -5.17 -19.65 5.09
CA LEU A 3 -3.82 -19.37 4.57
C LEU A 3 -2.79 -20.00 5.52
N ASP A 4 -1.77 -20.60 4.95
CA ASP A 4 -0.65 -21.21 5.68
C ASP A 4 0.16 -20.11 6.40
N PRO A 5 0.30 -20.13 7.75
CA PRO A 5 1.03 -19.11 8.51
C PRO A 5 2.44 -18.86 7.99
N ASP A 6 3.13 -19.91 7.53
CA ASP A 6 4.50 -19.81 6.99
C ASP A 6 4.55 -19.10 5.63
N GLN A 7 3.40 -18.92 4.97
CA GLN A 7 3.24 -18.17 3.72
C GLN A 7 2.72 -16.74 3.94
N VAL A 8 1.96 -16.47 5.02
CA VAL A 8 1.35 -15.15 5.30
C VAL A 8 2.09 -14.31 6.33
N GLU A 9 2.86 -14.92 7.23
CA GLU A 9 3.70 -14.24 8.23
C GLU A 9 5.19 -14.35 7.87
N ASN A 10 5.50 -14.50 6.59
CA ASN A 10 6.87 -14.45 6.10
C ASN A 10 7.35 -12.99 6.07
N LEU A 11 8.22 -12.63 7.02
CA LEU A 11 8.77 -11.29 7.10
C LEU A 11 9.61 -10.98 5.86
N ASP A 12 10.38 -11.95 5.38
CA ASP A 12 11.19 -11.85 4.14
C ASP A 12 10.30 -11.48 2.94
N TYR A 13 9.14 -12.13 2.78
CA TYR A 13 8.16 -11.80 1.73
C TYR A 13 7.59 -10.39 1.89
N THR A 14 7.20 -10.00 3.11
CA THR A 14 6.64 -8.67 3.38
C THR A 14 7.67 -7.57 3.13
N VAL A 15 8.92 -7.80 3.53
CA VAL A 15 10.05 -6.92 3.30
C VAL A 15 10.33 -6.83 1.80
N HIS A 16 10.41 -7.94 1.08
CA HIS A 16 10.62 -7.94 -0.37
C HIS A 16 9.54 -7.13 -1.12
N VAL A 17 8.27 -7.27 -0.75
CA VAL A 17 7.20 -6.48 -1.37
C VAL A 17 7.35 -4.98 -1.07
N LEU A 18 7.66 -4.60 0.18
CA LEU A 18 7.80 -3.19 0.57
C LEU A 18 9.09 -2.54 0.04
N PHE A 19 10.21 -3.28 0.01
CA PHE A 19 11.54 -2.77 -0.31
C PHE A 19 11.96 -3.00 -1.77
N ASP A 20 11.35 -3.92 -2.52
CA ASP A 20 11.77 -4.24 -3.89
C ASP A 20 10.63 -3.96 -4.90
N ASP A 21 9.40 -4.40 -4.61
CA ASP A 21 8.32 -4.36 -5.62
C ASP A 21 7.48 -3.07 -5.62
N PHE A 22 7.28 -2.40 -4.47
CA PHE A 22 6.29 -1.32 -4.37
C PHE A 22 6.85 0.10 -4.19
N CYS A 23 7.93 0.30 -3.44
CA CYS A 23 8.33 1.66 -3.06
C CYS A 23 9.81 1.89 -2.81
N ASP A 24 10.69 0.88 -2.95
CA ASP A 24 12.12 0.95 -2.55
C ASP A 24 12.34 1.85 -1.32
N ALA A 25 12.18 1.29 -0.12
CA ALA A 25 12.29 2.09 1.09
C ALA A 25 13.69 2.69 1.33
N SER A 26 14.72 2.29 0.57
CA SER A 26 16.03 2.94 0.57
C SER A 26 16.09 4.17 -0.34
N ASN A 27 15.19 4.28 -1.32
CA ASN A 27 15.05 5.41 -2.21
C ASN A 27 13.57 5.66 -2.59
N PRO A 28 12.73 6.17 -1.67
CA PRO A 28 11.28 6.27 -1.89
C PRO A 28 10.84 7.46 -2.75
N LEU A 29 11.70 8.45 -2.98
CA LEU A 29 11.33 9.67 -3.71
C LEU A 29 10.80 9.44 -5.15
N PRO A 30 11.38 8.53 -5.96
CA PRO A 30 10.86 8.23 -7.30
C PRO A 30 9.41 7.70 -7.29
N TRP A 31 8.92 7.19 -6.15
CA TRP A 31 7.59 6.61 -6.01
C TRP A 31 6.52 7.63 -5.62
N LEU A 32 6.91 8.91 -5.41
CA LEU A 32 5.97 10.01 -5.22
C LEU A 32 5.11 10.21 -6.48
N GLY A 33 3.80 10.25 -6.29
CA GLY A 33 2.78 10.29 -7.34
C GLY A 33 2.44 8.92 -7.95
N GLN A 34 3.17 7.86 -7.60
CA GLN A 34 2.91 6.50 -8.09
C GLN A 34 2.22 5.67 -7.00
N CYS A 35 2.97 5.35 -5.95
CA CYS A 35 2.51 4.56 -4.80
C CYS A 35 2.51 5.38 -3.50
N LEU A 36 3.29 6.46 -3.45
CA LEU A 36 3.28 7.45 -2.36
C LEU A 36 2.60 8.72 -2.86
N ARG A 37 1.68 9.27 -2.09
CA ARG A 37 0.87 10.44 -2.41
C ARG A 37 1.48 11.74 -1.93
N SER A 38 2.29 11.73 -0.89
CA SER A 38 2.81 12.95 -0.25
C SER A 38 4.28 12.86 0.13
N GLU A 39 4.92 14.02 0.31
CA GLU A 39 6.29 14.10 0.81
C GLU A 39 6.42 13.51 2.23
N GLU A 40 5.39 13.63 3.08
CA GLU A 40 5.37 12.98 4.41
C GLU A 40 5.45 11.46 4.28
N GLU A 41 4.72 10.85 3.34
CA GLU A 41 4.79 9.40 3.10
C GLU A 41 6.18 8.97 2.59
N VAL A 42 6.82 9.78 1.74
CA VAL A 42 8.21 9.54 1.28
C VAL A 42 9.18 9.58 2.45
N GLU A 43 9.08 10.58 3.31
CA GLU A 43 9.93 10.71 4.49
C GLU A 43 9.75 9.54 5.46
N LEU A 44 8.50 9.16 5.73
CA LEU A 44 8.19 8.04 6.62
C LEU A 44 8.64 6.70 6.04
N MET A 45 8.52 6.50 4.73
CA MET A 45 9.06 5.33 4.04
C MET A 45 10.58 5.25 4.17
N ALA A 46 11.29 6.37 3.99
CA ALA A 46 12.75 6.41 4.16
C ALA A 46 13.19 6.11 5.60
N ARG A 47 12.41 6.58 6.59
CA ARG A 47 12.65 6.26 8.02
C ARG A 47 12.45 4.78 8.31
N LEU A 48 11.43 4.15 7.72
CA LEU A 48 11.24 2.70 7.81
C LEU A 48 12.42 1.95 7.19
N GLY A 49 12.84 2.35 6.00
CA GLY A 49 14.01 1.78 5.32
C GLY A 49 15.28 1.87 6.15
N THR A 50 15.54 3.04 6.72
CA THR A 50 16.69 3.28 7.61
C THR A 50 16.66 2.39 8.86
N ALA A 51 15.49 2.28 9.52
CA ALA A 51 15.35 1.47 10.72
C ALA A 51 15.56 -0.02 10.42
N TYR A 52 15.01 -0.51 9.30
CA TYR A 52 15.17 -1.90 8.89
C TYR A 52 16.62 -2.22 8.51
N ASN A 53 17.24 -1.37 7.69
CA ASN A 53 18.65 -1.53 7.30
C ASN A 53 19.57 -1.56 8.52
N ALA A 54 19.32 -0.76 9.55
CA ALA A 54 20.09 -0.81 10.79
C ALA A 54 19.95 -2.16 11.54
N VAL A 55 18.77 -2.79 11.53
CA VAL A 55 18.59 -4.14 12.07
C VAL A 55 19.34 -5.15 11.19
N GLN A 56 19.15 -5.08 9.88
CA GLN A 56 19.80 -5.96 8.91
C GLN A 56 21.33 -5.92 9.01
N ASP A 57 21.92 -4.73 9.14
CA ASP A 57 23.36 -4.54 9.33
C ASP A 57 23.86 -5.17 10.64
N SER A 58 23.00 -5.26 11.66
CA SER A 58 23.35 -5.82 12.97
C SER A 58 23.27 -7.34 13.04
N VAL A 59 22.32 -7.96 12.33
CA VAL A 59 22.08 -9.42 12.38
C VAL A 59 22.54 -10.15 11.13
N GLY A 60 22.81 -9.43 10.05
CA GLY A 60 23.15 -9.94 8.73
C GLY A 60 21.92 -10.19 7.85
N ALA A 61 22.02 -9.82 6.57
CA ALA A 61 20.92 -9.93 5.61
C ALA A 61 20.34 -11.35 5.46
N ALA A 62 21.16 -12.39 5.63
CA ALA A 62 20.73 -13.79 5.51
C ALA A 62 20.23 -14.41 6.83
N ALA A 63 20.05 -13.62 7.89
CA ALA A 63 19.51 -14.11 9.14
C ALA A 63 18.05 -14.54 8.99
N ARG A 64 17.60 -15.49 9.82
CA ARG A 64 16.19 -15.90 9.87
C ARG A 64 15.34 -14.84 10.57
N ASP A 65 14.05 -14.82 10.27
CA ASP A 65 13.06 -13.90 10.85
C ASP A 65 13.14 -13.81 12.37
N GLU A 66 13.29 -14.94 13.07
CA GLU A 66 13.31 -14.95 14.53
C GLU A 66 14.49 -14.13 15.11
N VAL A 67 15.58 -14.02 14.34
CA VAL A 67 16.76 -13.22 14.72
C VAL A 67 16.50 -11.73 14.50
N TYR A 68 15.82 -11.34 13.42
CA TYR A 68 15.39 -9.96 13.18
C TYR A 68 14.41 -9.49 14.27
N LEU A 69 13.41 -10.31 14.58
CA LEU A 69 12.38 -10.01 15.57
C LEU A 69 12.97 -9.88 16.99
N ALA A 70 14.03 -10.63 17.29
CA ALA A 70 14.75 -10.55 18.55
C ALA A 70 15.78 -9.40 18.62
N ALA A 71 16.06 -8.72 17.50
CA ALA A 71 17.06 -7.66 17.47
C ALA A 71 16.62 -6.45 18.33
N PRO A 72 17.52 -5.86 19.14
CA PRO A 72 17.18 -4.70 19.97
C PRO A 72 16.63 -3.50 19.18
N GLY A 73 16.99 -3.38 17.89
CA GLY A 73 16.50 -2.32 17.00
C GLY A 73 15.09 -2.56 16.43
N TRP A 74 14.51 -3.75 16.59
CA TRP A 74 13.25 -4.12 15.95
C TRP A 74 12.07 -3.21 16.34
N SER A 75 12.02 -2.74 17.59
CA SER A 75 10.98 -1.80 18.04
C SER A 75 10.97 -0.49 17.25
N ALA A 76 12.12 -0.05 16.74
CA ALA A 76 12.22 1.14 15.90
C ALA A 76 11.59 0.91 14.52
N VAL A 77 11.79 -0.28 13.95
CA VAL A 77 11.13 -0.73 12.70
C VAL A 77 9.61 -0.70 12.87
N VAL A 78 9.10 -1.34 13.94
CA VAL A 78 7.66 -1.38 14.25
C VAL A 78 7.10 0.03 14.42
N THR A 79 7.81 0.91 15.11
CA THR A 79 7.39 2.31 15.33
C THR A 79 7.30 3.08 14.02
N ALA A 80 8.32 2.96 13.16
CA ALA A 80 8.34 3.61 11.85
C ALA A 80 7.21 3.08 10.95
N ALA A 81 7.02 1.76 10.90
CA ALA A 81 5.98 1.11 10.12
C ALA A 81 4.57 1.54 10.58
N ALA A 82 4.32 1.56 11.89
CA ALA A 82 3.04 1.98 12.45
C ALA A 82 2.71 3.43 12.09
N ARG A 83 3.70 4.33 12.15
CA ARG A 83 3.51 5.74 11.77
C ARG A 83 3.23 5.88 10.28
N LEU A 84 3.98 5.18 9.43
CA LEU A 84 3.75 5.18 7.98
C LEU A 84 2.34 4.68 7.65
N ALA A 85 1.93 3.55 8.20
CA ALA A 85 0.61 2.96 7.99
C ALA A 85 -0.52 3.94 8.40
N GLN A 86 -0.36 4.63 9.53
CA GLN A 86 -1.31 5.64 9.97
C GLN A 86 -1.51 6.76 8.94
N VAL A 87 -0.40 7.27 8.36
CA VAL A 87 -0.44 8.35 7.37
C VAL A 87 -1.04 7.87 6.05
N LEU A 88 -0.65 6.69 5.56
CA LEU A 88 -1.21 6.10 4.34
C LEU A 88 -2.73 5.96 4.43
N VAL A 89 -3.23 5.34 5.51
CA VAL A 89 -4.68 5.15 5.73
C VAL A 89 -5.40 6.48 5.86
N SER A 90 -4.82 7.45 6.58
CA SER A 90 -5.42 8.78 6.73
C SER A 90 -5.53 9.51 5.40
N ASN A 91 -4.51 9.43 4.55
CA ASN A 91 -4.48 10.06 3.24
C ASN A 91 -5.44 9.37 2.26
N ASP A 92 -5.57 8.04 2.31
CA ASP A 92 -6.55 7.31 1.52
C ASP A 92 -8.00 7.66 1.92
N HIS A 93 -8.29 7.71 3.22
CA HIS A 93 -9.59 8.16 3.71
C HIS A 93 -9.91 9.60 3.28
N LEU A 94 -8.93 10.50 3.36
CA LEU A 94 -9.11 11.89 2.90
C LEU A 94 -9.38 11.95 1.38
N ALA A 95 -8.66 11.15 0.59
CA ALA A 95 -8.86 11.09 -0.85
C ALA A 95 -10.25 10.55 -1.21
N LEU A 96 -10.69 9.47 -0.55
CA LEU A 96 -12.04 8.90 -0.72
C LEU A 96 -13.13 9.90 -0.34
N SER A 97 -12.95 10.62 0.77
CA SER A 97 -13.91 11.64 1.21
C SER A 97 -14.02 12.78 0.19
N LYS A 98 -12.90 13.27 -0.34
CA LYS A 98 -12.88 14.28 -1.41
C LYS A 98 -13.58 13.82 -2.68
N LEU A 99 -13.43 12.55 -3.06
CA LEU A 99 -14.11 11.97 -4.22
C LEU A 99 -15.63 11.90 -4.00
N HIS A 100 -16.05 11.45 -2.81
CA HIS A 100 -17.46 11.44 -2.42
C HIS A 100 -18.07 12.84 -2.46
N ASP A 101 -17.39 13.84 -1.89
CA ASP A 101 -17.86 15.24 -1.86
C ASP A 101 -17.90 15.86 -3.26
N ALA A 102 -17.03 15.42 -4.17
CA ALA A 102 -17.07 15.78 -5.59
C ALA A 102 -18.20 15.09 -6.38
N GLY A 103 -19.02 14.27 -5.73
CA GLY A 103 -20.19 13.62 -6.33
C GLY A 103 -19.89 12.28 -7.00
N TYR A 104 -18.69 11.71 -6.86
CA TYR A 104 -18.39 10.37 -7.36
C TYR A 104 -19.09 9.32 -6.46
N ARG A 105 -20.03 8.56 -7.04
CA ARG A 105 -20.68 7.41 -6.38
C ARG A 105 -20.27 6.12 -7.06
N TRP A 106 -19.71 5.19 -6.29
CA TRP A 106 -19.46 3.81 -6.70
C TRP A 106 -20.73 2.95 -6.47
N PRO A 107 -21.12 2.05 -7.39
CA PRO A 107 -20.46 1.71 -8.66
C PRO A 107 -20.72 2.77 -9.74
N LEU A 108 -19.74 2.94 -10.62
CA LEU A 108 -19.92 3.66 -11.89
C LEU A 108 -21.14 3.03 -12.57
N GLY A 109 -22.18 3.84 -12.79
CA GLY A 109 -23.44 3.36 -13.32
C GLY A 109 -23.21 2.49 -14.55
N THR A 110 -23.73 1.27 -14.51
CA THR A 110 -24.10 0.62 -15.76
C THR A 110 -25.23 1.48 -16.32
N GLU A 111 -24.90 2.35 -17.27
CA GLU A 111 -25.88 3.08 -18.05
C GLU A 111 -26.96 2.07 -18.50
N PRO A 112 -28.25 2.30 -18.25
CA PRO A 112 -29.28 1.46 -18.82
C PRO A 112 -29.16 1.60 -20.33
N VAL A 113 -28.89 0.50 -21.03
CA VAL A 113 -29.03 0.42 -22.49
C VAL A 113 -30.44 0.91 -22.80
N ALA A 114 -30.54 2.15 -23.28
CA ALA A 114 -31.80 2.71 -23.74
C ALA A 114 -32.30 1.78 -24.84
N SER A 115 -33.39 1.08 -24.54
CA SER A 115 -34.12 0.22 -25.45
C SER A 115 -34.39 1.02 -26.71
N ARG A 116 -33.66 0.74 -27.79
CA ARG A 116 -33.92 1.26 -29.12
C ARG A 116 -35.34 0.87 -29.46
N THR A 117 -36.27 1.82 -29.38
CA THR A 117 -37.64 1.63 -29.85
C THR A 117 -37.56 1.55 -31.37
N GLU A 118 -37.72 0.34 -31.91
CA GLU A 118 -37.98 0.14 -33.32
C GLU A 118 -39.36 0.72 -33.63
N ASP A 119 -39.40 1.92 -34.17
CA ASP A 119 -40.59 2.44 -34.85
C ASP A 119 -40.79 1.60 -36.13
N GLN A 120 -41.65 0.58 -36.02
CA GLN A 120 -42.38 0.05 -37.17
C GLN A 120 -43.41 1.09 -37.60
N HIS A 121 -43.09 1.85 -38.65
CA HIS A 121 -44.11 2.52 -39.44
C HIS A 121 -44.30 1.71 -40.73
N VAL A 122 -45.26 0.78 -40.68
CA VAL A 122 -45.92 0.23 -41.85
C VAL A 122 -46.98 1.24 -42.25
N ASP A 123 -46.90 1.79 -43.46
CA ASP A 123 -48.10 2.30 -44.11
C ASP A 123 -48.12 1.94 -45.60
N SER A 124 -49.11 1.08 -45.89
CA SER A 124 -49.90 0.84 -47.10
C SER A 124 -49.24 0.71 -48.49
#